data_AF-A0A355BTH0-F1
#
_entry.id   AF-A0A355BTH0-F1
#
_cell.length_a   1.000
_cell.length_b   1.000
_cell.length_c   1.000
_cell.angle_alpha   90.00
_cell.angle_beta   90.00
_cell.angle_gamma   90.00
#
_symmetry.space_group_name_H-M   'P 1'
#
loop_
_entity.id
_entity.type
_entity.pdbx_description
1 polymer ?
#
loop_
_entity_poly.entity_id
_entity_poly.type
_entity_poly.pdbx_seq_one_letter_code
_entity_poly.pdbx_strand_id
1 'polypeptide(L)'
;MVQKNFLLVGGNSGIGAAIGELLVSQGHEVWTASRTNRASSDRHIPVDVTREELPTNSLPAQVHGFVYCPGAINLKPFHRLTDEEFRAEFELQVLGAVRCLRAVLPLL
;
A
#
# COMPACT_ATOMS: atom_id res chain seq x y z
N MET A 1 -18.79 14.84 -10.06
CA MET A 1 -17.83 13.83 -10.56
C MET A 1 -18.36 12.46 -10.21
N VAL A 2 -18.07 11.43 -11.01
CA VAL A 2 -18.43 10.04 -10.69
C VAL A 2 -17.51 9.54 -9.58
N GLN A 3 -18.06 8.95 -8.52
CA GLN A 3 -17.30 8.34 -7.44
C GLN A 3 -16.47 7.16 -7.98
N LYS A 4 -15.23 7.03 -7.49
CA LYS A 4 -14.26 6.03 -7.91
C LYS A 4 -13.64 5.39 -6.68
N ASN A 5 -13.13 4.17 -6.84
CA ASN A 5 -12.53 3.38 -5.76
C ASN A 5 -11.01 3.37 -5.89
N PHE A 6 -10.28 3.71 -4.84
CA PHE A 6 -8.83 3.72 -4.82
C PHE A 6 -8.30 2.80 -3.73
N LEU A 7 -7.25 2.04 -4.04
CA LEU A 7 -6.51 1.25 -3.06
C LEU A 7 -5.14 1.89 -2.78
N LEU A 8 -4.89 2.19 -1.52
CA LEU A 8 -3.63 2.74 -1.02
C LEU A 8 -2.96 1.73 -0.09
N VAL A 9 -1.92 1.07 -0.57
CA VAL A 9 -1.02 0.30 0.28
C VAL A 9 -0.09 1.28 1.00
N GLY A 10 0.07 1.18 2.31
CA GLY A 10 0.79 2.17 3.11
C GLY A 10 0.07 3.51 3.27
N GLY A 11 -1.26 3.54 3.13
CA GLY A 11 -2.10 4.76 3.21
C GLY A 11 -2.32 5.33 4.63
N ASN A 12 -1.58 4.90 5.64
CA ASN A 12 -1.86 5.22 7.05
C ASN A 12 -1.03 6.38 7.63
N SER A 13 -0.06 6.89 6.88
CA SER A 13 0.82 7.98 7.29
C SER A 13 1.50 8.65 6.10
N GLY A 14 2.13 9.80 6.34
CA GLY A 14 2.94 10.51 5.36
C GLY A 14 2.21 10.79 4.04
N ILE A 15 2.88 10.50 2.93
CA ILE A 15 2.36 10.74 1.58
C ILE A 15 1.10 9.91 1.32
N GLY A 16 1.06 8.64 1.77
CA GLY A 16 -0.10 7.77 1.59
C GLY A 16 -1.36 8.33 2.25
N ALA A 17 -1.24 8.83 3.50
CA ALA A 17 -2.36 9.45 4.19
C ALA A 17 -2.85 10.73 3.47
N ALA A 18 -1.93 11.60 3.04
CA ALA A 18 -2.28 12.84 2.34
C ALA A 18 -2.99 12.57 1.00
N ILE A 19 -2.58 11.54 0.25
CA ILE A 19 -3.28 11.10 -0.96
C ILE A 19 -4.69 10.62 -0.62
N GLY A 20 -4.84 9.83 0.45
CA GLY A 20 -6.14 9.34 0.91
C GLY A 20 -7.10 10.47 1.27
N GLU A 21 -6.64 11.43 2.07
CA GLU A 21 -7.41 12.62 2.46
C GLU A 21 -7.85 13.44 1.24
N LEU A 22 -6.95 13.65 0.28
CA LEU A 22 -7.25 14.36 -0.97
C LEU A 22 -8.34 13.63 -1.77
N LEU A 23 -8.21 12.33 -1.96
CA LEU A 23 -9.19 11.53 -2.72
C LEU A 23 -10.57 11.51 -2.03
N VAL A 24 -10.59 11.37 -0.70
CA VAL A 24 -11.83 11.47 0.08
C VAL A 24 -12.47 12.85 -0.07
N SER A 25 -11.68 13.94 -0.02
CA SER A 25 -12.19 15.30 -0.21
C SER A 25 -12.79 15.54 -1.61
N GLN A 26 -12.38 14.75 -2.60
CA GLN A 26 -12.92 14.77 -3.96
C GLN A 26 -14.17 13.89 -4.13
N GLY A 27 -14.63 13.22 -3.06
CA GLY A 27 -15.81 12.36 -3.07
C GLY A 27 -15.55 10.92 -3.54
N HIS A 28 -14.29 10.48 -3.53
CA HIS A 28 -13.91 9.12 -3.89
C HIS A 28 -13.88 8.17 -2.69
N GLU A 29 -14.02 6.87 -2.95
CA GLU A 29 -13.83 5.85 -1.92
C GLU A 29 -12.37 5.42 -1.85
N VAL A 30 -11.84 5.39 -0.63
CA VAL A 30 -10.46 4.98 -0.36
C VAL A 30 -10.46 3.74 0.51
N TRP A 31 -9.73 2.75 0.04
CA TRP A 31 -9.36 1.52 0.73
C TRP A 31 -7.89 1.62 1.10
N THR A 32 -7.54 1.23 2.33
CA THR A 32 -6.15 1.26 2.79
C THR A 32 -5.67 -0.12 3.15
N ALA A 33 -4.40 -0.43 2.88
CA ALA A 33 -3.80 -1.70 3.25
C ALA A 33 -2.45 -1.48 3.96
N SER A 34 -2.32 -1.90 5.21
CA SER A 34 -1.05 -1.81 5.96
C SER A 34 -1.11 -2.63 7.27
N ARG A 35 0.02 -2.79 7.94
CA ARG A 35 0.10 -3.50 9.24
C ARG A 35 -0.71 -2.85 10.37
N THR A 36 -0.91 -1.52 10.33
CA THR A 36 -1.58 -0.78 11.41
C THR A 36 -2.72 0.07 10.88
N ASN A 37 -3.90 -0.06 11.50
CA ASN A 37 -5.05 0.80 11.24
C ASN A 37 -4.94 2.07 12.08
N ARG A 38 -4.38 3.15 11.52
CA ARG A 38 -4.30 4.45 12.21
C ARG A 38 -5.49 5.36 11.95
N ALA A 39 -6.27 5.10 10.92
CA ALA A 39 -7.32 6.00 10.45
C ALA A 39 -8.73 5.64 10.96
N SER A 40 -8.89 4.57 11.75
CA SER A 40 -10.20 4.03 12.17
C SER A 40 -11.19 3.95 11.00
N SER A 41 -10.70 3.57 9.83
CA SER A 41 -11.51 3.41 8.63
C SER A 41 -12.05 1.99 8.58
N ASP A 42 -13.35 1.86 8.32
CA ASP A 42 -14.00 0.57 8.07
C ASP A 42 -13.50 -0.12 6.79
N ARG A 43 -12.77 0.60 5.93
CA ARG A 43 -12.17 0.12 4.67
C ARG A 43 -10.66 -0.10 4.79
N HIS A 44 -10.23 -0.61 5.94
CA HIS A 44 -8.84 -0.95 6.20
C HIS A 44 -8.59 -2.46 6.11
N ILE A 45 -7.56 -2.83 5.36
CA ILE A 45 -7.09 -4.21 5.18
C ILE A 45 -5.77 -4.38 5.95
N PRO A 46 -5.75 -5.15 7.05
CA PRO A 46 -4.51 -5.45 7.74
C PRO A 46 -3.67 -6.42 6.89
N VAL A 47 -2.45 -6.02 6.53
CA VAL A 47 -1.53 -6.87 5.75
C VAL A 47 -0.06 -6.46 5.94
N ASP A 48 0.83 -7.43 6.09
CA ASP A 48 2.28 -7.27 5.92
C ASP A 48 2.70 -7.72 4.51
N VAL A 49 2.89 -6.76 3.60
CA VAL A 49 3.21 -7.00 2.18
C VAL A 49 4.58 -7.69 1.94
N THR A 50 5.39 -7.83 2.98
CA THR A 50 6.66 -8.59 2.92
C THR A 50 6.47 -10.08 3.22
N ARG A 51 5.29 -10.47 3.72
CA ARG A 51 5.01 -11.83 4.20
C ARG A 51 3.73 -12.43 3.62
N GLU A 52 2.78 -11.58 3.28
CA GLU A 52 1.41 -11.95 2.94
C GLU A 52 1.05 -11.43 1.55
N GLU A 53 0.13 -12.12 0.90
CA GLU A 53 -0.53 -11.61 -0.29
C GLU A 53 -1.63 -10.63 0.10
N LEU A 54 -1.87 -9.63 -0.75
CA LEU A 54 -2.94 -8.66 -0.54
C LEU A 54 -4.30 -9.38 -0.69
N PRO A 55 -5.16 -9.41 0.34
CA PRO A 55 -6.48 -10.01 0.22
C PRO A 55 -7.39 -9.09 -0.58
N THR A 56 -7.82 -9.56 -1.74
CA THR A 56 -8.64 -8.78 -2.70
C THR A 56 -10.13 -9.07 -2.61
N ASN A 57 -10.53 -10.09 -1.85
CA ASN A 57 -11.92 -10.48 -1.65
C ASN A 57 -12.77 -9.44 -0.90
N SER A 58 -12.14 -8.55 -0.13
CA SER A 58 -12.80 -7.44 0.55
C SER A 58 -12.87 -6.17 -0.29
N LEU A 59 -12.15 -6.10 -1.41
CA LEU A 59 -12.14 -4.95 -2.30
C LEU A 59 -13.41 -4.90 -3.17
N PRO A 60 -13.78 -3.71 -3.66
CA PRO A 60 -14.86 -3.60 -4.63
C PRO A 60 -14.50 -4.32 -5.93
N ALA A 61 -15.52 -4.68 -6.70
CA ALA A 61 -15.36 -5.36 -7.99
C ALA A 61 -14.53 -4.56 -9.00
N GLN A 62 -14.45 -3.24 -8.84
CA GLN A 62 -13.63 -2.36 -9.67
C GLN A 62 -12.83 -1.38 -8.80
N VAL A 63 -11.51 -1.41 -8.97
CA VAL A 63 -10.54 -0.45 -8.43
C VAL A 63 -10.14 0.47 -9.58
N HIS A 64 -10.24 1.77 -9.38
CA HIS A 64 -9.95 2.78 -10.42
C HIS A 64 -8.54 3.38 -10.29
N GLY A 65 -7.87 3.13 -9.17
CA GLY A 65 -6.52 3.58 -8.93
C GLY A 65 -5.85 2.80 -7.80
N PHE A 66 -4.55 2.57 -7.98
CA PHE A 66 -3.72 1.85 -7.05
C PHE A 66 -2.49 2.70 -6.71
N VAL A 67 -2.15 2.75 -5.42
CA VAL A 67 -0.98 3.47 -4.92
C VAL A 67 -0.22 2.58 -3.94
N TYR A 68 1.09 2.46 -4.14
CA TYR A 68 2.00 1.76 -3.24
C TYR A 68 2.91 2.76 -2.53
N CYS A 69 2.65 3.00 -1.25
CA CYS A 69 3.42 3.89 -0.38
C CYS A 69 4.18 3.22 0.79
N PRO A 70 4.20 1.90 1.02
CA PRO A 70 5.14 1.33 1.99
C PRO A 70 6.58 1.68 1.57
N GLY A 71 7.38 2.07 2.56
CA GLY A 71 8.79 2.35 2.34
C GLY A 71 9.53 2.43 3.67
N ALA A 72 10.77 1.97 3.65
CA ALA A 72 11.77 2.20 4.68
C ALA A 72 13.01 2.85 4.03
N ILE A 73 13.96 3.30 4.83
CA ILE A 73 15.26 3.69 4.30
C ILE A 73 16.35 3.38 5.31
N ASN A 74 17.30 2.54 4.88
CA ASN A 74 18.53 2.30 5.61
C ASN A 74 19.66 3.17 5.05
N LEU A 75 20.04 4.21 5.79
CA LEU A 75 21.05 5.19 5.38
C LEU A 75 22.49 4.81 5.79
N LYS A 76 22.73 3.52 6.07
CA LYS A 76 24.09 3.04 6.34
C LYS A 76 24.98 3.20 5.08
N PRO A 77 26.27 3.55 5.25
CA PRO A 77 27.24 3.46 4.16
C PRO A 77 27.31 2.03 3.60
N PHE A 78 27.57 1.89 2.29
CA PHE A 78 27.55 0.60 1.59
C PHE A 78 28.40 -0.48 2.27
N HIS A 79 29.59 -0.14 2.77
CA HIS A 79 30.48 -1.10 3.43
C HIS A 79 29.96 -1.62 4.79
N ARG A 80 28.85 -1.09 5.29
CA ARG A 80 28.16 -1.53 6.53
C ARG A 80 26.81 -2.17 6.27
N LEU A 81 26.31 -2.13 5.03
CA LEU A 81 25.06 -2.81 4.68
C LEU A 81 25.36 -4.30 4.46
N THR A 82 24.59 -5.16 5.10
CA THR A 82 24.67 -6.60 4.83
C THR A 82 23.74 -7.00 3.69
N ASP A 83 24.01 -8.14 3.06
CA ASP A 83 23.12 -8.70 2.05
C ASP A 83 21.69 -8.91 2.57
N GLU A 84 21.53 -9.29 3.84
CA GLU A 84 20.22 -9.46 4.47
C GLU A 84 19.46 -8.15 4.55
N GLU A 85 20.14 -7.03 4.84
CA GLU A 85 19.52 -5.71 4.84
C GLU A 85 19.08 -5.29 3.43
N PHE A 86 19.91 -5.56 2.42
CA PHE A 86 19.52 -5.33 1.02
C PHE A 86 18.33 -6.18 0.58
N ARG A 87 18.31 -7.46 0.95
CA ARG A 87 17.19 -8.36 0.65
C ARG A 87 15.92 -7.87 1.32
N ALA A 88 15.99 -7.44 2.58
CA ALA A 88 14.83 -6.91 3.30
C ALA A 88 14.27 -5.62 2.68
N GLU A 89 15.15 -4.71 2.24
CA GLU A 89 14.72 -3.51 1.50
C GLU A 89 14.11 -3.88 0.14
N PHE A 90 14.73 -4.77 -0.64
CA PHE A 90 14.18 -5.21 -1.92
C PHE A 90 12.82 -5.90 -1.76
N GLU A 91 12.66 -6.70 -0.71
CA GLU A 91 11.42 -7.38 -0.37
C GLU A 91 10.27 -6.39 -0.15
N LEU A 92 10.51 -5.32 0.61
CA LEU A 92 9.51 -4.28 0.86
C LEU A 92 9.30 -3.38 -0.36
N GLN A 93 10.37 -2.78 -0.87
CA GLN A 93 10.28 -1.69 -1.85
C GLN A 93 9.85 -2.19 -3.23
N VAL A 94 10.28 -3.40 -3.62
CA VAL A 94 10.11 -3.93 -4.97
C VAL A 94 9.14 -5.11 -4.98
N LEU A 95 9.48 -6.19 -4.29
CA LEU A 95 8.67 -7.42 -4.38
C LEU A 95 7.28 -7.24 -3.76
N GLY A 96 7.18 -6.52 -2.65
CA GLY A 96 5.91 -6.12 -2.06
C GLY A 96 5.02 -5.36 -3.05
N ALA A 97 5.58 -4.35 -3.73
CA ALA A 97 4.86 -3.58 -4.76
C ALA A 97 4.39 -4.47 -5.91
N VAL A 98 5.28 -5.33 -6.43
CA VAL A 98 4.98 -6.26 -7.53
C VAL A 98 3.87 -7.23 -7.15
N ARG A 99 3.91 -7.82 -5.95
CA ARG A 99 2.89 -8.76 -5.48
C ARG A 99 1.54 -8.08 -5.29
N CYS A 100 1.51 -6.91 -4.65
CA CYS A 100 0.27 -6.14 -4.50
C CYS A 100 -0.32 -5.76 -5.86
N LEU A 101 0.51 -5.30 -6.80
CA LEU A 101 0.06 -4.95 -8.14
C LEU A 101 -0.51 -6.17 -8.86
N ARG A 102 0.17 -7.32 -8.83
CA ARG A 102 -0.34 -8.57 -9.43
C ARG A 102 -1.68 -9.00 -8.85
N ALA A 103 -1.84 -8.89 -7.53
CA ALA A 103 -3.08 -9.24 -6.86
C ALA A 103 -4.24 -8.33 -7.27
N VAL A 104 -4.01 -7.02 -7.38
CA VAL A 104 -5.07 -6.04 -7.68
C VAL A 104 -5.34 -5.87 -9.18
N LEU A 105 -4.40 -6.25 -10.05
CA LEU A 105 -4.52 -6.05 -11.51
C LEU A 105 -5.82 -6.60 -12.12
N PRO A 106 -6.37 -7.76 -11.70
CA PRO A 106 -7.65 -8.24 -12.21
C PRO A 106 -8.87 -7.36 -11.85
N LEU A 107 -8.72 -6.46 -10.87
CA LEU A 107 -9.75 -5.51 -10.42
C LEU A 107 -9.54 -4.09 -10.97
N LEU A 108 -8.38 -3.81 -11.59
CA LEU A 108 -7.98 -2.49 -12.10
C LEU A 108 -8.60 -2.14 -13.45
#